data_AF-A0A8T0G704-F1
#
_entry.id   AF-A0A8T0G704-F1
#
_cell.length_a   1.000
_cell.length_b   1.000
_cell.length_c   1.000
_cell.angle_alpha   90.00
_cell.angle_beta   90.00
_cell.angle_gamma   90.00
#
_symmetry.space_group_name_H-M   'P 1'
#
loop_
_entity.id
_entity.type
_entity.pdbx_description
1 polymer ?
#
loop_
_entity_poly.entity_id
_entity_poly.type
_entity_poly.pdbx_seq_one_letter_code
_entity_poly.pdbx_strand_id
1 'polypeptide(L)'
;MHMETEELSEEDIWEEVNTFVLAGHETVSSAIVWALYLIGLHCDVQEKIHDELDKVFGEDTKRPVTEKDLNELQYLDCVLKETMRVYPTAHSFGRQMPEDTNICGHI
;
A
#
# COMPACT_ATOMS: atom_id res chain seq x y z
N MET A 1 -2.61 26.91 -21.21
CA MET A 1 -3.11 27.94 -20.31
C MET A 1 -2.56 27.76 -18.89
N HIS A 2 -2.49 26.54 -18.35
CA HIS A 2 -1.95 26.28 -16.98
C HIS A 2 -0.42 26.38 -16.84
N MET A 3 0.33 26.36 -17.96
CA MET A 3 1.78 26.61 -17.95
C MET A 3 2.15 28.10 -17.77
N GLU A 4 1.18 29.03 -17.81
CA GLU A 4 1.45 30.47 -17.75
C GLU A 4 1.13 31.10 -16.38
N THR A 5 0.30 30.47 -15.54
CA THR A 5 -0.14 31.03 -14.25
C THR A 5 0.31 30.23 -13.02
N GLU A 6 0.95 29.07 -13.18
CA GLU A 6 1.31 28.12 -12.10
C GLU A 6 0.14 27.67 -11.20
N GLU A 7 -1.10 28.01 -11.55
CA GLU A 7 -2.32 27.67 -10.83
C GLU A 7 -3.04 26.50 -11.51
N LEU A 8 -3.45 25.51 -10.70
CA LEU A 8 -4.29 24.39 -11.15
C LEU A 8 -5.68 24.91 -11.50
N SER A 9 -6.19 24.52 -12.66
CA SER A 9 -7.60 24.74 -12.99
C SER A 9 -8.52 23.81 -12.20
N GLU A 10 -9.82 24.11 -12.21
CA GLU A 10 -10.83 23.20 -11.65
C GLU A 10 -10.80 21.82 -12.33
N GLU A 11 -10.49 21.76 -13.63
CA GLU A 11 -10.35 20.50 -14.37
C GLU A 11 -9.12 19.71 -13.90
N ASP A 12 -7.96 20.36 -13.75
CA ASP A 12 -6.75 19.71 -13.23
C ASP A 12 -6.99 19.16 -11.81
N ILE A 13 -7.65 19.93 -10.95
CA ILE A 13 -8.01 19.48 -9.59
C ILE A 13 -8.92 18.25 -9.64
N TRP A 14 -9.90 18.24 -10.54
CA TRP A 14 -10.82 17.13 -10.71
C TRP A 14 -10.10 15.86 -11.19
N GLU A 15 -9.17 15.99 -12.13
CA GLU A 15 -8.35 14.89 -12.62
C GLU A 15 -7.46 14.29 -11.52
N GLU A 16 -6.85 15.14 -10.69
CA GLU A 16 -6.04 14.69 -9.55
C GLU A 16 -6.89 13.99 -8.48
N VAL A 17 -8.09 14.48 -8.19
CA VAL A 17 -9.03 13.80 -7.27
C VAL A 17 -9.37 12.40 -7.77
N ASN A 18 -9.66 12.25 -9.07
CA ASN A 18 -9.93 10.94 -9.67
C ASN A 18 -8.70 10.01 -9.56
N THR A 19 -7.51 10.55 -9.81
CA THR A 19 -6.23 9.82 -9.67
C THR A 19 -6.03 9.31 -8.24
N PHE A 20 -6.25 10.16 -7.22
CA PHE A 20 -6.13 9.74 -5.82
C PHE A 20 -7.13 8.64 -5.44
N VAL A 21 -8.38 8.76 -5.89
CA VAL A 21 -9.42 7.75 -5.61
C VAL A 21 -9.02 6.42 -6.22
N LEU A 22 -8.62 6.40 -7.48
CA LEU A 22 -8.24 5.17 -8.17
C LEU A 22 -6.99 4.53 -7.56
N ALA A 23 -5.94 5.33 -7.34
CA ALA A 23 -4.69 4.85 -6.77
C ALA A 23 -4.88 4.31 -5.35
N GLY A 24 -5.68 5.00 -4.52
CA GLY A 24 -5.93 4.61 -3.13
C GLY A 24 -6.94 3.47 -2.96
N HIS A 25 -7.91 3.33 -3.87
CA HIS A 25 -8.97 2.33 -3.72
C HIS A 25 -8.56 0.95 -4.22
N GLU A 26 -8.19 0.83 -5.49
CA GLU A 26 -7.99 -0.47 -6.13
C GLU A 26 -6.76 -1.20 -5.57
N THR A 27 -5.67 -0.46 -5.35
CA THR A 27 -4.42 -1.04 -4.85
C THR A 27 -4.57 -1.52 -3.40
N VAL A 28 -5.16 -0.70 -2.52
CA VAL A 28 -5.33 -1.04 -1.11
C VAL A 28 -6.35 -2.16 -0.93
N SER A 29 -7.48 -2.12 -1.66
CA SER A 29 -8.48 -3.19 -1.61
C SER A 29 -7.89 -4.53 -2.02
N SER A 30 -7.09 -4.56 -3.09
CA SER A 30 -6.41 -5.77 -3.54
C SER A 30 -5.42 -6.31 -2.51
N ALA A 31 -4.60 -5.43 -1.89
CA ALA A 31 -3.68 -5.84 -0.82
C ALA A 31 -4.42 -6.45 0.38
N ILE A 32 -5.51 -5.82 0.82
CA ILE A 32 -6.29 -6.28 1.97
C ILE A 32 -6.93 -7.65 1.69
N VAL A 33 -7.51 -7.84 0.50
CA VAL A 33 -8.13 -9.12 0.11
C VAL A 33 -7.13 -10.26 0.19
N TRP A 34 -5.93 -10.09 -0.39
CA TRP A 34 -4.89 -11.12 -0.35
C TRP A 34 -4.34 -11.33 1.07
N ALA A 35 -4.17 -10.26 1.85
CA ALA A 35 -3.70 -10.36 3.22
C ALA A 35 -4.67 -11.18 4.08
N LEU A 36 -5.97 -10.85 4.03
CA LEU A 36 -7.01 -11.58 4.75
C LEU A 36 -7.11 -13.04 4.31
N TYR A 37 -7.02 -13.30 3.00
CA TYR A 37 -7.02 -14.66 2.46
C TYR A 37 -5.86 -15.49 3.00
N LEU A 38 -4.63 -14.96 2.93
CA LEU A 38 -3.44 -15.64 3.44
C LEU A 38 -3.47 -15.83 4.95
N ILE A 39 -3.85 -14.80 5.72
CA ILE A 39 -3.98 -14.90 7.18
C ILE A 39 -4.99 -16.01 7.54
N GLY A 40 -6.11 -16.09 6.83
CA GLY A 40 -7.12 -17.14 7.05
C GLY A 40 -6.65 -18.56 6.71
N LEU A 41 -5.65 -18.72 5.84
CA LEU A 41 -5.05 -20.02 5.51
C LEU A 41 -3.92 -20.44 6.46
N HIS A 42 -3.34 -19.50 7.21
CA HIS A 42 -2.17 -19.70 8.05
C HIS A 42 -2.48 -19.40 9.51
N CYS A 43 -3.09 -20.36 10.22
CA CYS A 43 -3.52 -20.18 11.61
C CYS A 43 -2.38 -19.79 12.56
N ASP A 44 -1.16 -20.28 12.33
CA ASP A 44 0.02 -19.93 13.12
C ASP A 44 0.48 -18.48 12.93
N VAL A 45 0.28 -17.92 11.74
CA VAL A 45 0.50 -16.50 11.44
C VAL A 45 -0.59 -15.66 12.09
N GLN A 46 -1.85 -16.10 11.97
CA GLN A 46 -2.98 -15.42 12.61
C GLN A 46 -2.81 -15.32 14.13
N GLU A 47 -2.38 -16.40 14.79
CA GLU A 47 -2.13 -16.42 16.24
C GLU A 47 -1.03 -15.42 16.63
N LYS A 48 0.08 -15.37 15.89
CA LYS A 48 1.15 -14.39 16.14
C LYS A 48 0.73 -12.95 15.94
N ILE A 49 -0.13 -12.67 14.94
CA ILE A 49 -0.71 -11.33 14.75
C ILE A 49 -1.58 -10.98 15.96
N HIS A 50 -2.43 -11.90 16.42
CA HIS A 50 -3.24 -11.68 17.62
C HIS A 50 -2.38 -11.41 18.86
N ASP A 51 -1.34 -12.20 19.09
CA ASP A 51 -0.39 -11.97 20.19
C ASP A 51 0.30 -10.59 20.13
N GLU A 52 0.61 -10.10 18.93
CA GLU A 52 1.16 -8.77 18.72
C GLU A 52 0.12 -7.68 19.03
N LEU A 53 -1.11 -7.83 18.52
CA LEU A 53 -2.21 -6.90 18.78
C LEU A 53 -2.49 -6.80 20.29
N ASP A 54 -2.53 -7.93 21.00
CA ASP A 54 -2.74 -7.97 22.44
C ASP A 54 -1.62 -7.25 23.22
N LYS A 55 -0.36 -7.35 22.76
CA LYS A 55 0.78 -6.65 23.37
C LYS A 55 0.71 -5.14 23.15
N VAL A 56 0.32 -4.70 21.96
CA VAL A 56 0.29 -3.28 21.60
C VAL A 56 -0.93 -2.56 22.17
N PHE A 57 -2.10 -3.18 22.10
CA PHE A 57 -3.36 -2.56 22.53
C PHE A 57 -3.75 -2.89 23.98
N GLY A 58 -3.27 -4.03 24.52
CA GLY A 58 -3.59 -4.45 25.88
C GLY A 58 -5.09 -4.60 26.10
N GLU A 59 -5.56 -4.22 27.29
CA GLU A 59 -6.99 -4.32 27.65
C GLU A 59 -7.85 -3.16 27.10
N ASP A 60 -7.23 -2.06 26.67
CA ASP A 60 -7.95 -0.90 26.15
C ASP A 60 -8.20 -1.00 24.64
N THR A 61 -9.21 -1.80 24.30
CA THR A 61 -9.67 -2.03 22.92
C THR A 61 -10.57 -0.91 22.38
N LYS A 62 -10.88 0.12 23.18
CA LYS A 62 -11.84 1.18 22.82
C LYS A 62 -11.18 2.51 22.51
N ARG A 63 -9.94 2.73 22.94
CA ARG A 63 -9.20 3.93 22.55
C ARG A 63 -8.91 3.94 21.04
N PRO A 64 -8.80 5.13 20.42
CA PRO A 64 -8.35 5.25 19.04
C PRO A 64 -6.92 4.69 18.86
N VAL A 65 -6.68 4.13 17.66
CA VAL A 65 -5.34 3.76 17.21
C VAL A 65 -4.52 5.03 16.97
N THR A 66 -3.29 5.04 17.47
CA THR A 66 -2.32 6.13 17.32
C THR A 66 -1.18 5.72 16.40
N GLU A 67 -0.44 6.69 15.86
CA GLU A 67 0.76 6.43 15.06
C GLU A 67 1.82 5.61 15.82
N LYS A 68 1.90 5.80 17.15
CA LYS A 68 2.81 5.03 17.99
C LYS A 68 2.44 3.55 17.98
N ASP A 69 1.14 3.23 18.02
CA ASP A 69 0.69 1.83 17.98
C ASP A 69 1.09 1.17 16.66
N LEU A 70 0.91 1.89 15.54
CA LEU A 70 1.26 1.37 14.21
C LEU A 70 2.76 1.03 14.09
N ASN A 71 3.64 1.80 14.73
CA ASN A 71 5.08 1.54 14.73
C ASN A 71 5.47 0.27 15.52
N GLU A 72 4.62 -0.18 16.45
CA GLU A 72 4.86 -1.39 17.24
C GLU A 72 4.29 -2.67 16.58
N LEU A 73 3.48 -2.54 15.52
CA LEU A 73 2.89 -3.66 14.76
C LEU A 73 3.85 -4.24 13.71
N GLN A 74 5.05 -4.62 14.15
CA GLN A 74 6.15 -5.02 13.27
C GLN A 74 5.89 -6.35 12.54
N TYR A 75 5.26 -7.31 13.20
CA TYR A 75 4.94 -8.61 12.63
C TYR A 75 3.80 -8.49 11.61
N LEU A 76 2.75 -7.72 11.92
CA LEU A 76 1.69 -7.42 10.96
C LEU A 76 2.25 -6.70 9.72
N ASP A 77 3.15 -5.73 9.89
CA ASP A 77 3.84 -5.07 8.76
C ASP A 77 4.65 -6.08 7.92
N CYS A 78 5.35 -7.02 8.55
CA CYS A 78 6.01 -8.13 7.84
C CYS A 78 5.02 -8.99 7.04
N VAL A 79 3.86 -9.31 7.60
CA VAL A 79 2.82 -10.11 6.93
C VAL A 79 2.25 -9.35 5.72
N LEU A 80 2.01 -8.05 5.83
CA LEU A 80 1.57 -7.22 4.70
C LEU A 80 2.62 -7.16 3.59
N LYS A 81 3.90 -6.99 3.96
CA LYS A 81 5.02 -7.02 3.01
C LYS A 81 5.14 -8.38 2.32
N GLU A 82 5.00 -9.47 3.04
CA GLU A 82 5.06 -10.82 2.48
C GLU A 82 3.87 -11.11 1.57
N THR A 83 2.68 -10.63 1.96
CA THR A 83 1.49 -10.68 1.10
C THR A 83 1.77 -9.99 -0.23
N MET A 84 2.30 -8.77 -0.23
CA MET A 84 2.64 -8.05 -1.46
C MET A 84 3.83 -8.64 -2.22
N ARG A 85 4.71 -9.40 -1.56
CA ARG A 85 5.80 -10.15 -2.23
C ARG A 85 5.23 -11.30 -3.06
N VAL A 86 4.20 -11.98 -2.57
CA VAL A 86 3.56 -13.13 -3.24
C VAL A 86 2.47 -12.67 -4.22
N TYR A 87 1.65 -11.71 -3.81
CA TYR A 87 0.54 -11.12 -4.56
C TYR A 87 0.70 -9.60 -4.64
N PRO A 88 1.61 -9.10 -5.50
CA PRO A 88 1.84 -7.67 -5.64
C PRO A 88 0.62 -6.96 -6.22
N THR A 89 0.21 -5.82 -5.68
CA THR A 89 -0.94 -5.07 -6.22
C THR A 89 -0.63 -4.41 -7.56
N ALA A 90 0.64 -4.04 -7.77
CA ALA A 90 1.18 -3.56 -9.03
C ALA A 90 2.21 -4.56 -9.59
N HIS A 91 1.78 -5.41 -10.52
CA HIS A 91 2.58 -6.51 -11.05
C HIS A 91 3.59 -6.10 -12.15
N SER A 92 3.43 -4.91 -12.74
CA SER A 92 4.23 -4.46 -13.88
C SER A 92 4.42 -2.95 -13.85
N PHE A 93 5.60 -2.50 -14.29
CA PHE A 93 5.93 -1.08 -14.43
C PHE A 93 6.47 -0.82 -15.83
N GLY A 94 5.78 0.02 -16.59
CA GLY A 94 6.23 0.46 -17.91
C GLY A 94 7.08 1.72 -17.82
N ARG A 95 8.02 1.87 -18.76
CA ARG A 95 8.76 3.12 -19.02
C ARG A 95 8.85 3.31 -20.53
N GLN A 96 8.81 4.56 -20.98
CA GLN A 96 9.13 4.92 -22.35
C GLN A 96 10.51 5.57 -22.36
N MET A 97 11.41 5.06 -23.21
CA MET A 97 12.75 5.63 -23.38
C MET A 97 12.69 6.69 -24.49
N PRO A 98 12.98 7.97 -24.19
CA PRO A 98 12.93 9.04 -25.20
C PRO A 98 14.12 8.99 -26.17
N GLU A 99 15.17 8.26 -25.80
CA GLU A 99 16.40 8.08 -26.57
C GLU A 99 16.96 6.68 -26.38
N ASP A 100 17.82 6.27 -27.30
CA ASP A 100 18.54 4.99 -27.27
C ASP A 100 19.28 4.84 -25.94
N THR A 101 18.90 3.84 -25.14
CA THR A 101 19.38 3.65 -23.78
C THR A 101 20.07 2.29 -23.66
N ASN A 102 21.37 2.30 -23.36
CA ASN A 102 22.10 1.06 -23.11
C ASN A 102 21.71 0.45 -21.77
N ILE A 103 21.05 -0.70 -21.80
CA ILE A 103 20.71 -1.51 -20.64
C ILE A 103 21.50 -2.82 -20.73
N CYS A 104 22.44 -3.00 -19.80
CA CYS A 104 23.26 -4.21 -19.72
C CYS A 104 24.01 -4.58 -21.02
N GLY A 105 24.45 -3.58 -21.79
CA GLY A 105 25.15 -3.78 -23.06
C GLY A 105 24.25 -3.85 -24.29
N HIS A 106 22.93 -3.75 -24.12
CA HIS A 106 21.94 -3.74 -25.19
C HIS A 106 21.35 -2.34 -25.36
N ILE A 107 21.33 -1.85 -26.59
CA ILE A 107 20.69 -0.58 -26.96
C ILE A 107 19.29 -0.91 -27.51
#